data_AF-A0A831YB63-F1
#
_entry.id   AF-A0A831YB63-F1
#
_cell.length_a   1.000
_cell.length_b   1.000
_cell.length_c   1.000
_cell.angle_alpha   90.00
_cell.angle_beta   90.00
_cell.angle_gamma   90.00
#
_symmetry.space_group_name_H-M   'P 1'
#
loop_
_entity.id
_entity.type
_entity.pdbx_description
1 polymer ?
#
loop_
_entity_poly.entity_id
_entity_poly.type
_entity_poly.pdbx_seq_one_letter_code
_entity_poly.pdbx_strand_id
1 'polypeptide(L)'
;ATENIEKNVLLEPEDVKNTLDDAQNKFFQISQSVNSHQHLQIKDILSGLKSESGIPYLKELQEKQEKFLQKGPDDSKITGLSTHFLDLDKIINGLSKSNLMILAARPAMGKTALALNIAENICFKNDKSVGMFSLEMTAEQILHRILCSQSEVESEKIKTGSLDGSEYQKIVSCVNSIQKKPFIIDDQPSLKITDLRARARRMKEAFNIDFLVIDYLQLLSGSGHLRSLENRQNEVSEISRMLKNLARELNIPILCLSQLSRRVEERQGHRPMMSDLRESGCLSADTQIIDADTGKPYTLKELADRKNQKPINVLGIDSDLKIKKRKMTKVFYSGKKQVFKLTTKSGREIKASANHPFLKQKGWTNLEDLNINDKIAIPKDLEVNWDEIKSIEKLQIEDVYDATVEEVHNFVANDIIVHNSLEQDSDLVFFLLRREYYDPYDKPGQAELIVAKNRHGAVGSVNLSFRKEIARFENYTPLHTTEMEDQADTFAEYPTDN
;
A
#
# COMPACT_ATOMS: atom_id res chain seq x y z
N ALA A 1 29.68 -12.11 15.47
CA ALA A 1 29.57 -12.92 16.71
C ALA A 1 30.00 -14.36 16.48
N THR A 2 29.47 -15.01 15.44
CA THR A 2 29.81 -16.38 15.01
C THR A 2 31.30 -16.55 14.67
N GLU A 3 31.93 -15.60 13.98
CA GLU A 3 33.37 -15.67 13.63
C GLU A 3 34.32 -15.61 14.83
N ASN A 4 33.94 -14.98 15.94
CA ASN A 4 34.75 -14.96 17.16
C ASN A 4 34.63 -16.25 17.97
N ILE A 5 33.51 -16.98 17.83
CA ILE A 5 33.27 -18.23 18.55
C ILE A 5 34.05 -19.37 17.89
N GLU A 6 34.07 -19.44 16.55
CA GLU A 6 34.87 -20.44 15.82
C GLU A 6 36.37 -20.30 16.10
N LYS A 7 36.86 -19.06 16.23
CA LYS A 7 38.28 -18.80 16.46
C LYS A 7 38.76 -19.21 17.86
N ASN A 8 37.90 -19.09 18.88
CA ASN A 8 38.21 -19.46 20.26
C ASN A 8 38.12 -20.97 20.48
N VAL A 9 37.21 -21.67 19.80
CA VAL A 9 37.03 -23.14 19.94
C VAL A 9 38.21 -23.93 19.34
N LEU A 10 38.96 -23.35 18.39
CA LEU A 10 40.07 -24.03 17.72
C LEU A 10 41.41 -23.98 18.49
N LEU A 11 41.56 -23.06 19.46
CA LEU A 11 42.85 -22.77 20.08
C LEU A 11 43.02 -23.40 21.48
N GLU A 12 41.94 -23.62 22.24
CA GLU A 12 42.01 -24.16 23.60
C GLU A 12 40.83 -25.12 23.91
N PRO A 13 41.03 -26.45 23.88
CA PRO A 13 39.94 -27.43 24.02
C PRO A 13 39.37 -27.54 25.45
N GLU A 14 39.95 -26.89 26.46
CA GLU A 14 39.42 -26.88 27.84
C GLU A 14 38.26 -25.88 28.04
N ASP A 15 38.02 -24.98 27.09
CA ASP A 15 37.11 -23.84 27.27
C ASP A 15 35.80 -23.96 26.47
N VAL A 16 35.55 -25.11 25.83
CA VAL A 16 34.35 -25.37 25.01
C VAL A 16 33.07 -25.28 25.84
N LYS A 17 33.11 -25.71 27.11
CA LYS A 17 31.94 -25.68 27.99
C LYS A 17 31.60 -24.26 28.44
N ASN A 18 32.61 -23.47 28.77
CA ASN A 18 32.46 -22.07 29.15
C ASN A 18 32.03 -21.20 27.96
N THR A 19 32.57 -21.45 26.76
CA THR A 19 32.12 -20.76 25.54
C THR A 19 30.69 -21.13 25.15
N LEU A 20 30.26 -22.38 25.39
CA LEU A 20 28.87 -22.79 25.19
C LEU A 20 27.94 -22.12 26.21
N ASP A 21 28.33 -22.04 27.47
CA ASP A 21 27.58 -21.35 28.53
C ASP A 21 27.51 -19.83 28.27
N ASP A 22 28.58 -19.21 27.79
CA ASP A 22 28.60 -17.80 27.37
C ASP A 22 27.71 -17.55 26.15
N ALA A 23 27.70 -18.48 25.19
CA ALA A 23 26.81 -18.41 24.04
C ALA A 23 25.34 -18.57 24.49
N GLN A 24 25.05 -19.50 25.40
CA GLN A 24 23.71 -19.68 25.99
C GLN A 24 23.27 -18.46 26.78
N ASN A 25 24.16 -17.87 27.59
CA ASN A 25 23.87 -16.66 28.36
C ASN A 25 23.61 -15.46 27.44
N LYS A 26 24.39 -15.30 26.35
CA LYS A 26 24.14 -14.28 25.33
C LYS A 26 22.81 -14.53 24.62
N PHE A 27 22.50 -15.77 24.25
CA PHE A 27 21.21 -16.13 23.66
C PHE A 27 20.04 -15.90 24.62
N PHE A 28 20.23 -16.16 25.91
CA PHE A 28 19.24 -15.93 26.95
C PHE A 28 19.01 -14.43 27.19
N GLN A 29 20.07 -13.61 27.19
CA GLN A 29 19.96 -12.15 27.25
C GLN A 29 19.29 -11.56 26.00
N ILE A 30 19.59 -12.09 24.82
CA ILE A 30 18.89 -11.74 23.57
C ILE A 30 17.43 -12.18 23.63
N SER A 31 17.13 -13.36 24.17
CA SER A 31 15.77 -13.85 24.38
C SER A 31 14.98 -12.97 25.35
N GLN A 32 15.60 -12.52 26.44
CA GLN A 32 14.98 -11.58 27.38
C GLN A 32 14.78 -10.18 26.78
N SER A 33 15.70 -9.69 25.94
CA SER A 33 15.53 -8.40 25.28
C SER A 33 14.44 -8.44 24.20
N VAL A 34 14.22 -9.59 23.55
CA VAL A 34 13.17 -9.80 22.55
C VAL A 34 11.78 -9.97 23.18
N ASN A 35 11.67 -10.46 24.42
CA ASN A 35 10.39 -10.77 25.08
C ASN A 35 9.94 -9.79 26.18
N SER A 36 10.61 -8.65 26.37
CA SER A 36 9.98 -7.57 27.10
C SER A 36 9.02 -6.83 26.16
N HIS A 37 7.71 -7.10 26.27
CA HIS A 37 6.75 -6.05 25.95
C HIS A 37 7.05 -4.89 26.91
N GLN A 38 7.98 -4.01 26.52
CA GLN A 38 8.22 -2.78 27.25
C GLN A 38 6.97 -1.93 27.11
N HIS A 39 6.06 -2.07 28.06
CA HIS A 39 5.00 -1.11 28.26
C HIS A 39 5.67 0.27 28.40
N LEU A 40 5.39 1.16 27.45
CA LEU A 40 5.81 2.55 27.54
C LEU A 40 4.83 3.25 28.47
N GLN A 41 5.29 3.68 29.65
CA GLN A 41 4.45 4.55 30.47
C GLN A 41 4.41 5.93 29.81
N ILE A 42 3.22 6.52 29.70
CA ILE A 42 3.02 7.85 29.11
C ILE A 42 3.96 8.88 29.76
N LYS A 43 4.18 8.76 31.08
CA LYS A 43 5.12 9.61 31.82
C LYS A 43 6.54 9.58 31.24
N ASP A 44 7.04 8.41 30.83
CA ASP A 44 8.40 8.22 30.33
C ASP A 44 8.55 8.82 28.92
N ILE A 45 7.47 8.81 28.13
CA ILE A 45 7.42 9.48 26.82
C ILE A 45 7.39 11.00 27.02
N LEU A 46 6.48 11.50 27.88
CA LEU A 46 6.33 12.94 28.13
C LEU A 46 7.58 13.56 28.78
N SER A 47 8.26 12.81 29.65
CA SER A 47 9.50 13.25 30.30
C SER A 47 10.72 13.14 29.39
N GLY A 48 10.58 12.56 28.20
CA GLY A 48 11.69 12.38 27.25
C GLY A 48 12.60 11.18 27.52
N LEU A 49 12.35 10.39 28.57
CA LEU A 49 13.17 9.22 28.93
C LEU A 49 13.10 8.10 27.88
N LYS A 50 11.95 7.99 27.21
CA LYS A 50 11.71 7.01 26.14
C LYS A 50 11.12 7.63 24.87
N SER A 51 11.27 8.95 24.67
CA SER A 51 10.88 9.61 23.42
C SER A 51 11.99 9.46 22.37
N GLU A 52 11.64 9.45 21.08
CA GLU A 52 12.63 9.41 19.99
C GLU A 52 13.60 10.60 20.03
N SER A 53 13.13 11.75 20.52
CA SER A 53 13.91 12.98 20.63
C SER A 53 14.83 13.02 21.86
N GLY A 54 14.57 12.18 22.87
CA GLY A 54 15.28 12.23 24.16
C GLY A 54 14.99 13.50 24.98
N ILE A 55 14.04 14.33 24.53
CA ILE A 55 13.70 15.63 25.11
C ILE A 55 12.27 15.56 25.69
N PRO A 56 11.97 16.21 26.83
CA PRO A 56 10.62 16.31 27.34
C PRO A 56 9.67 16.95 26.33
N TYR A 57 8.45 16.42 26.21
CA TYR A 57 7.49 16.81 25.18
C TYR A 57 7.18 18.32 25.18
N LEU A 58 7.04 18.94 26.36
CA LEU A 58 6.76 20.37 26.47
C LEU A 58 7.91 21.24 25.95
N LYS A 59 9.16 20.80 26.14
CA LYS A 59 10.33 21.50 25.62
C LYS A 59 10.40 21.37 24.10
N GLU A 60 10.14 20.17 23.57
CA GLU A 60 10.05 19.96 22.12
C GLU A 60 8.92 20.79 21.49
N LEU A 61 7.77 20.91 22.16
CA LEU A 61 6.66 21.75 21.72
C LEU A 61 7.04 23.24 21.72
N GLN A 62 7.75 23.70 22.75
CA GLN A 62 8.23 25.07 22.82
C GLN A 62 9.21 25.38 21.68
N GLU A 63 10.17 24.50 21.42
CA GLU A 63 11.10 24.64 20.29
C GLU A 63 10.36 24.66 18.93
N LYS A 64 9.29 23.85 18.78
CA LYS A 64 8.43 23.89 17.60
C LYS A 64 7.67 25.22 17.47
N GLN A 65 7.20 25.78 18.58
CA GLN A 65 6.54 27.10 18.59
C GLN A 65 7.50 28.23 18.25
N GLU A 66 8.72 28.22 18.80
CA GLU A 66 9.74 29.23 18.49
C GLU A 66 10.17 29.18 17.02
N LYS A 67 10.40 27.97 16.48
CA LYS A 67 10.65 27.78 15.04
C LYS A 67 9.48 28.25 14.18
N PHE A 68 8.24 28.05 14.65
CA PHE A 68 7.06 28.53 13.95
C PHE A 68 6.94 30.06 13.96
N LEU A 69 7.34 30.73 15.04
CA LEU A 69 7.31 32.20 15.10
C LEU A 69 8.41 32.84 14.23
N GLN A 70 9.53 32.16 14.03
CA GLN A 70 10.64 32.64 13.18
C GLN A 70 10.39 32.46 11.68
N LYS A 71 9.62 31.45 11.28
CA LYS A 71 9.26 31.17 9.88
C LYS A 71 7.85 31.68 9.62
N GLY A 72 7.71 32.75 8.83
CA GLY A 72 6.43 33.41 8.58
C GLY A 72 5.30 32.48 8.09
N PRO A 73 4.05 32.96 8.06
CA PRO A 73 2.84 32.16 7.81
C PRO A 73 2.78 31.44 6.45
N ASP A 74 3.61 31.83 5.47
CA ASP A 74 3.63 31.29 4.11
C ASP A 74 4.58 30.09 3.90
N ASP A 75 5.44 29.75 4.87
CA ASP A 75 6.29 28.55 4.77
C ASP A 75 5.46 27.32 5.18
N SER A 76 5.00 26.56 4.18
CA SER A 76 4.06 25.46 4.40
C SER A 76 4.59 24.45 5.42
N LYS A 77 3.86 24.30 6.53
CA LYS A 77 4.23 23.53 7.74
C LYS A 77 4.18 22.02 7.53
N ILE A 78 4.98 21.51 6.61
CA ILE A 78 5.07 20.07 6.35
C ILE A 78 5.82 19.43 7.52
N THR A 79 5.15 18.53 8.25
CA THR A 79 5.76 17.84 9.41
C THR A 79 6.55 16.59 9.01
N GLY A 80 6.13 15.89 7.96
CA GLY A 80 6.83 14.76 7.37
C GLY A 80 7.86 15.15 6.31
N LEU A 81 8.35 14.16 5.55
CA LEU A 81 9.16 14.44 4.37
C LEU A 81 8.29 15.06 3.27
N SER A 82 8.64 16.28 2.82
CA SER A 82 7.94 16.93 1.72
C SER A 82 8.07 16.15 0.42
N THR A 83 6.97 15.96 -0.30
CA THR A 83 6.95 15.39 -1.66
C THR A 83 7.26 16.44 -2.72
N HIS A 84 7.18 17.73 -2.36
CA HIS A 84 7.23 18.91 -3.25
C HIS A 84 6.10 19.00 -4.28
N PHE A 85 5.06 18.16 -4.11
CA PHE A 85 3.77 18.37 -4.73
C PHE A 85 2.91 19.14 -3.73
N LEU A 86 2.83 20.46 -3.90
CA LEU A 86 2.32 21.39 -2.89
C LEU A 86 0.92 21.02 -2.41
N ASP A 87 0.03 20.71 -3.36
CA ASP A 87 -1.35 20.35 -3.01
C ASP A 87 -1.46 18.96 -2.38
N LEU A 88 -0.57 18.03 -2.75
CA LEU A 88 -0.48 16.73 -2.09
C LEU A 88 -0.01 16.90 -0.64
N ASP A 89 1.07 17.66 -0.44
CA ASP A 89 1.65 17.91 0.88
C ASP A 89 0.68 18.66 1.79
N LYS A 90 -0.19 19.54 1.27
CA LYS A 90 -1.29 20.15 2.04
C LYS A 90 -2.27 19.11 2.59
N ILE A 91 -2.56 18.04 1.84
CA ILE A 91 -3.50 17.00 2.25
C ILE A 91 -2.86 16.03 3.25
N ILE A 92 -1.63 15.58 2.97
CA ILE A 92 -0.99 14.50 3.74
C ILE A 92 -0.01 15.00 4.81
N ASN A 93 0.34 16.28 4.79
CA ASN A 93 1.31 16.91 5.69
C ASN A 93 2.72 16.28 5.64
N GLY A 94 3.12 15.85 4.44
CA GLY A 94 4.38 15.14 4.17
C GLY A 94 4.36 13.66 4.52
N LEU A 95 5.39 12.94 4.08
CA LEU A 95 5.53 11.50 4.32
C LEU A 95 6.07 11.27 5.72
N SER A 96 5.20 10.80 6.61
CA SER A 96 5.57 10.51 8.00
C SER A 96 6.38 9.21 8.12
N LYS A 97 7.29 9.17 9.10
CA LYS A 97 8.05 7.96 9.43
C LYS A 97 7.14 6.81 9.82
N SER A 98 7.65 5.59 9.66
CA SER A 98 6.93 4.35 9.98
C SER A 98 5.66 4.11 9.17
N ASN A 99 5.34 4.96 8.17
CA ASN A 99 4.17 4.79 7.33
C ASN A 99 4.46 3.94 6.09
N LEU A 100 3.48 3.09 5.75
CA LEU A 100 3.41 2.39 4.48
C LEU A 100 2.40 3.12 3.57
N MET A 101 2.89 3.57 2.42
CA MET A 101 2.09 4.17 1.36
C MET A 101 1.98 3.20 0.19
N ILE A 102 0.79 3.11 -0.39
CA ILE A 102 0.57 2.38 -1.64
C ILE A 102 0.24 3.39 -2.73
N LEU A 103 1.02 3.40 -3.82
CA LEU A 103 0.68 4.13 -5.04
C LEU A 103 0.26 3.12 -6.11
N ALA A 104 -0.99 3.24 -6.56
CA ALA A 104 -1.56 2.31 -7.51
C ALA A 104 -2.13 2.97 -8.75
N ALA A 105 -1.91 2.34 -9.89
CA ALA A 105 -2.39 2.81 -11.17
C ALA A 105 -2.55 1.64 -12.15
N ARG A 106 -3.23 1.90 -13.27
CA ARG A 106 -3.16 1.02 -14.45
C ARG A 106 -1.80 1.13 -15.14
N PRO A 107 -1.40 0.12 -15.95
CA PRO A 107 -0.20 0.21 -16.77
C PRO A 107 -0.16 1.52 -17.58
N ALA A 108 1.05 2.02 -17.84
CA ALA A 108 1.32 3.23 -18.61
C ALA A 108 0.76 4.56 -18.04
N MET A 109 0.02 4.56 -16.93
CA MET A 109 -0.45 5.78 -16.25
C MET A 109 0.68 6.63 -15.63
N GLY A 110 1.92 6.13 -15.61
CA GLY A 110 3.06 6.86 -15.05
C GLY A 110 3.33 6.58 -13.56
N LYS A 111 2.86 5.45 -13.01
CA LYS A 111 3.08 5.02 -11.62
C LYS A 111 4.56 5.11 -11.19
N THR A 112 5.45 4.49 -11.95
CA THR A 112 6.90 4.51 -11.69
C THR A 112 7.50 5.90 -11.88
N ALA A 113 7.02 6.66 -12.87
CA ALA A 113 7.46 8.05 -13.08
C ALA A 113 7.13 8.95 -11.88
N LEU A 114 5.89 8.89 -11.36
CA LEU A 114 5.50 9.64 -10.18
C LEU A 114 6.30 9.20 -8.94
N ALA A 115 6.51 7.90 -8.76
CA ALA A 115 7.32 7.38 -7.65
C ALA A 115 8.77 7.88 -7.71
N LEU A 116 9.37 7.87 -8.90
CA LEU A 116 10.69 8.43 -9.14
C LEU A 116 10.73 9.94 -8.90
N ASN A 117 9.74 10.71 -9.35
CA ASN A 117 9.73 12.15 -9.10
C ASN A 117 9.60 12.49 -7.60
N ILE A 118 8.83 11.71 -6.83
CA ILE A 118 8.79 11.83 -5.36
C ILE A 118 10.16 11.50 -4.76
N ALA A 119 10.77 10.39 -5.17
CA ALA A 119 12.09 9.97 -4.71
C ALA A 119 13.19 11.00 -5.04
N GLU A 120 13.16 11.55 -6.26
CA GLU A 120 14.02 12.63 -6.71
C GLU A 120 13.84 13.88 -5.85
N ASN A 121 12.61 14.33 -5.63
CA ASN A 121 12.36 15.50 -4.78
C ASN A 121 12.91 15.29 -3.36
N ILE A 122 12.71 14.11 -2.77
CA ILE A 122 13.24 13.77 -1.45
C ILE A 122 14.78 13.74 -1.47
N CYS A 123 15.40 13.14 -2.48
CA CYS A 123 16.86 13.02 -2.55
C CYS A 123 17.55 14.36 -2.84
N PHE A 124 17.08 15.06 -3.88
CA PHE A 124 17.73 16.25 -4.39
C PHE A 124 17.34 17.52 -3.63
N LYS A 125 16.05 17.69 -3.31
CA LYS A 125 15.53 18.91 -2.66
C LYS A 125 15.51 18.82 -1.12
N ASN A 126 15.16 17.67 -0.54
CA ASN A 126 15.18 17.52 0.93
C ASN A 126 16.58 17.14 1.47
N ASP A 127 17.52 16.81 0.59
CA ASP A 127 18.87 16.33 0.93
C ASP A 127 18.81 15.11 1.85
N LYS A 128 18.07 14.08 1.40
CA LYS A 128 17.82 12.84 2.14
C LYS A 128 18.27 11.62 1.37
N SER A 129 18.64 10.57 2.09
CA SER A 129 19.04 9.31 1.48
C SER A 129 17.82 8.51 1.04
N VAL A 130 17.83 8.01 -0.20
CA VAL A 130 16.70 7.25 -0.78
C VAL A 130 17.18 5.88 -1.20
N GLY A 131 16.44 4.85 -0.78
CA GLY A 131 16.56 3.50 -1.29
C GLY A 131 15.45 3.19 -2.29
N MET A 132 15.74 2.40 -3.31
CA MET A 132 14.75 1.90 -4.25
C MET A 132 15.00 0.43 -4.59
N PHE A 133 13.98 -0.40 -4.41
CA PHE A 133 13.92 -1.74 -5.01
C PHE A 133 13.18 -1.66 -6.34
N SER A 134 13.81 -2.14 -7.41
CA SER A 134 13.23 -2.18 -8.74
C SER A 134 13.19 -3.61 -9.27
N LEU A 135 12.01 -4.20 -9.31
CA LEU A 135 11.79 -5.59 -9.69
C LEU A 135 11.43 -5.74 -11.17
N GLU A 136 11.05 -4.66 -11.86
CA GLU A 136 10.70 -4.64 -13.29
C GLU A 136 11.77 -3.98 -14.16
N MET A 137 12.39 -2.92 -13.66
CA MET A 137 13.33 -2.10 -14.42
C MET A 137 14.77 -2.26 -13.91
N THR A 138 15.74 -2.18 -14.80
CA THR A 138 17.15 -2.16 -14.40
C THR A 138 17.55 -0.83 -13.79
N ALA A 139 18.62 -0.81 -13.00
CA ALA A 139 19.18 0.42 -12.43
C ALA A 139 19.54 1.45 -13.51
N GLU A 140 20.03 1.01 -14.67
CA GLU A 140 20.34 1.87 -15.82
C GLU A 140 19.08 2.55 -16.39
N GLN A 141 17.97 1.81 -16.50
CA GLN A 141 16.71 2.37 -16.98
C GLN A 141 16.13 3.40 -16.00
N ILE A 142 16.28 3.18 -14.69
CA ILE A 142 15.90 4.15 -13.67
C ILE A 142 16.79 5.39 -13.75
N LEU A 143 18.11 5.21 -13.80
CA LEU A 143 19.06 6.31 -13.92
C LEU A 143 18.76 7.16 -15.16
N HIS A 144 18.49 6.52 -16.30
CA HIS A 144 18.11 7.22 -17.52
C HIS A 144 16.86 8.10 -17.33
N ARG A 145 15.84 7.60 -16.61
CA ARG A 145 14.64 8.40 -16.31
C ARG A 145 14.93 9.57 -15.38
N ILE A 146 15.74 9.36 -14.34
CA ILE A 146 16.18 10.42 -13.43
C ILE A 146 16.92 11.52 -14.22
N LEU A 147 17.83 11.13 -15.13
CA LEU A 147 18.55 12.07 -15.98
C LEU A 147 17.60 12.86 -16.88
N CYS A 148 16.64 12.22 -17.54
CA CYS A 148 15.63 12.91 -18.36
C CYS A 148 14.83 13.92 -17.53
N SER A 149 14.34 13.47 -16.36
CA SER A 149 13.53 14.28 -15.44
C SER A 149 14.31 15.51 -14.96
N GLN A 150 15.52 15.32 -14.44
CA GLN A 150 16.33 16.37 -13.82
C GLN A 150 17.02 17.31 -14.82
N SER A 151 17.43 16.82 -16.00
CA SER A 151 18.04 17.66 -17.04
C SER A 151 17.01 18.35 -17.94
N GLU A 152 15.75 17.91 -17.89
CA GLU A 152 14.67 18.33 -18.80
C GLU A 152 15.03 18.12 -20.28
N VAL A 153 15.77 17.05 -20.56
CA VAL A 153 16.11 16.61 -21.91
C VAL A 153 15.34 15.34 -22.24
N GLU A 154 14.78 15.32 -23.44
CA GLU A 154 13.92 14.24 -23.93
C GLU A 154 14.63 12.88 -23.98
N SER A 155 13.89 11.81 -23.68
CA SER A 155 14.46 10.46 -23.66
C SER A 155 15.02 10.01 -25.00
N GLU A 156 14.42 10.41 -26.12
CA GLU A 156 14.86 9.98 -27.44
C GLU A 156 16.22 10.60 -27.79
N LYS A 157 16.39 11.90 -27.53
CA LYS A 157 17.64 12.63 -27.77
C LYS A 157 18.81 12.06 -26.99
N ILE A 158 18.60 11.70 -25.72
CA ILE A 158 19.64 11.07 -24.90
C ILE A 158 20.03 9.70 -25.47
N LYS A 159 19.05 8.90 -25.92
CA LYS A 159 19.30 7.56 -26.48
C LYS A 159 20.01 7.59 -27.83
N THR A 160 19.62 8.51 -28.72
CA THR A 160 20.20 8.64 -30.06
C THR A 160 21.50 9.45 -30.06
N GLY A 161 21.76 10.22 -29.00
CA GLY A 161 22.88 11.15 -28.91
C GLY A 161 22.67 12.45 -29.71
N SER A 162 21.45 12.72 -30.18
CA SER A 162 21.10 13.92 -30.94
C SER A 162 20.90 15.13 -30.02
N LEU A 163 21.94 15.51 -29.29
CA LEU A 163 21.94 16.56 -28.28
C LEU A 163 22.56 17.85 -28.82
N ASP A 164 21.95 19.00 -28.52
CA ASP A 164 22.60 20.29 -28.71
C ASP A 164 23.60 20.61 -27.57
N GLY A 165 24.39 21.68 -27.75
CA GLY A 165 25.40 22.07 -26.76
C GLY A 165 24.83 22.45 -25.38
N SER A 166 23.62 23.01 -25.33
CA SER A 166 22.93 23.39 -24.10
C SER A 166 22.36 22.16 -23.39
N GLU A 167 21.71 21.26 -24.12
CA GLU A 167 21.21 19.97 -23.63
C GLU A 167 22.35 19.13 -23.06
N TYR A 168 23.48 19.06 -23.75
CA TYR A 168 24.67 18.37 -23.25
C TYR A 168 25.18 18.97 -21.93
N GLN A 169 25.24 20.31 -21.83
CA GLN A 169 25.64 20.99 -20.59
C GLN A 169 24.66 20.74 -19.42
N LYS A 170 23.35 20.70 -19.69
CA LYS A 170 22.32 20.35 -18.69
C LYS A 170 22.54 18.93 -18.16
N ILE A 171 22.81 17.97 -19.06
CA ILE A 171 23.09 16.57 -18.69
C ILE A 171 24.36 16.47 -17.85
N VAL A 172 25.47 17.11 -18.27
CA VAL A 172 26.73 17.10 -17.52
C VAL A 172 26.54 17.67 -16.11
N SER A 173 25.82 18.79 -15.99
CA SER A 173 25.50 19.40 -14.69
C SER A 173 24.66 18.47 -13.81
N CYS A 174 23.67 17.80 -14.40
CA CYS A 174 22.82 16.82 -13.73
C CYS A 174 23.62 15.62 -13.22
N VAL A 175 24.48 15.02 -14.06
CA VAL A 175 25.34 13.89 -13.67
C VAL A 175 26.24 14.25 -12.48
N ASN A 176 26.89 15.41 -12.52
CA ASN A 176 27.74 15.89 -11.42
C ASN A 176 26.97 16.12 -10.12
N SER A 177 25.70 16.50 -10.20
CA SER A 177 24.80 16.65 -9.06
C SER A 177 24.39 15.30 -8.48
N ILE A 178 23.97 14.36 -9.35
CA ILE A 178 23.50 13.03 -8.96
C ILE A 178 24.61 12.22 -8.28
N GLN A 179 25.84 12.29 -8.77
CA GLN A 179 26.98 11.55 -8.20
C GLN A 179 27.23 11.83 -6.72
N LYS A 180 26.81 13.00 -6.22
CA LYS A 180 27.00 13.42 -4.82
C LYS A 180 25.85 13.00 -3.91
N LYS A 181 24.80 12.41 -4.46
CA LYS A 181 23.53 12.20 -3.77
C LYS A 181 23.33 10.72 -3.41
N PRO A 182 22.89 10.41 -2.17
CA PRO A 182 22.73 9.04 -1.71
C PRO A 182 21.41 8.41 -2.21
N PHE A 183 21.37 8.09 -3.51
CA PHE A 183 20.27 7.34 -4.14
C PHE A 183 20.74 5.92 -4.46
N ILE A 184 20.22 4.93 -3.72
CA ILE A 184 20.65 3.53 -3.81
C ILE A 184 19.56 2.72 -4.51
N ILE A 185 19.94 1.98 -5.55
CA ILE A 185 19.03 1.12 -6.33
C ILE A 185 19.47 -0.34 -6.16
N ASP A 186 18.51 -1.20 -5.85
CA ASP A 186 18.65 -2.66 -5.90
C ASP A 186 17.65 -3.18 -6.96
N ASP A 187 18.18 -3.61 -8.10
CA ASP A 187 17.41 -4.08 -9.26
C ASP A 187 17.36 -5.61 -9.39
N GLN A 188 17.62 -6.34 -8.29
CA GLN A 188 17.60 -7.79 -8.31
C GLN A 188 16.19 -8.32 -8.60
N PRO A 189 16.00 -9.10 -9.68
CA PRO A 189 14.69 -9.61 -10.06
C PRO A 189 14.23 -10.72 -9.12
N SER A 190 12.92 -10.94 -9.05
CA SER A 190 12.29 -12.08 -8.33
C SER A 190 12.66 -12.19 -6.85
N LEU A 191 12.78 -11.06 -6.16
CA LEU A 191 13.16 -10.99 -4.76
C LEU A 191 12.03 -11.52 -3.84
N LYS A 192 12.37 -12.41 -2.90
CA LYS A 192 11.41 -12.78 -1.84
C LYS A 192 11.29 -11.65 -0.82
N ILE A 193 10.14 -11.53 -0.17
CA ILE A 193 9.93 -10.50 0.86
C ILE A 193 10.92 -10.60 2.03
N THR A 194 11.37 -11.79 2.41
CA THR A 194 12.38 -12.00 3.44
C THR A 194 13.73 -11.42 3.03
N ASP A 195 14.12 -11.62 1.78
CA ASP A 195 15.37 -11.12 1.21
C ASP A 195 15.31 -9.59 1.04
N LEU A 196 14.16 -9.06 0.63
CA LEU A 196 13.87 -7.63 0.60
C LEU A 196 14.10 -6.99 1.96
N ARG A 197 13.52 -7.55 3.03
CA ARG A 197 13.69 -7.03 4.39
C ARG A 197 15.16 -7.03 4.82
N ALA A 198 15.88 -8.12 4.57
CA ALA A 198 17.30 -8.22 4.91
C ALA A 198 18.16 -7.20 4.13
N ARG A 199 17.86 -6.99 2.85
CA ARG A 199 18.53 -5.99 2.01
C ARG A 199 18.19 -4.56 2.44
N ALA A 200 16.92 -4.28 2.75
CA ALA A 200 16.47 -2.97 3.21
C ALA A 200 17.15 -2.58 4.54
N ARG A 201 17.28 -3.53 5.48
CA ARG A 201 18.04 -3.34 6.73
C ARG A 201 19.50 -3.00 6.46
N ARG A 202 20.17 -3.78 5.61
CA ARG A 202 21.57 -3.51 5.21
C ARG A 202 21.72 -2.15 4.52
N MET A 203 20.75 -1.78 3.68
CA MET A 203 20.72 -0.48 3.01
C MET A 203 20.55 0.67 4.02
N LYS A 204 19.69 0.50 5.04
CA LYS A 204 19.54 1.45 6.15
C LYS A 204 20.81 1.56 6.99
N GLU A 205 21.46 0.44 7.29
CA GLU A 205 22.70 0.43 8.08
C GLU A 205 23.88 1.07 7.33
N ALA A 206 24.06 0.73 6.06
CA ALA A 206 25.20 1.18 5.27
C ALA A 206 25.07 2.64 4.76
N PHE A 207 23.86 3.05 4.38
CA PHE A 207 23.64 4.35 3.70
C PHE A 207 22.70 5.29 4.46
N ASN A 208 22.16 4.85 5.60
CA ASN A 208 21.20 5.60 6.41
C ASN A 208 20.00 6.13 5.60
N ILE A 209 19.40 5.30 4.74
CA ILE A 209 18.23 5.71 3.93
C ILE A 209 17.10 6.28 4.80
N ASP A 210 16.51 7.39 4.37
CA ASP A 210 15.39 8.09 5.02
C ASP A 210 14.04 7.78 4.36
N PHE A 211 14.05 7.25 3.15
CA PHE A 211 12.86 6.89 2.38
C PHE A 211 13.14 5.65 1.53
N LEU A 212 12.15 4.77 1.40
CA LEU A 212 12.28 3.55 0.61
C LEU A 212 11.14 3.43 -0.41
N VAL A 213 11.49 3.23 -1.68
CA VAL A 213 10.55 2.91 -2.75
C VAL A 213 10.66 1.43 -3.10
N ILE A 214 9.53 0.76 -3.34
CA ILE A 214 9.46 -0.63 -3.78
C ILE A 214 8.56 -0.71 -5.02
N ASP A 215 9.16 -0.95 -6.19
CA ASP A 215 8.46 -1.17 -7.46
C ASP A 215 8.67 -2.62 -7.93
N TYR A 216 7.71 -3.55 -7.90
CA TYR A 216 6.29 -3.47 -7.58
C TYR A 216 5.87 -4.66 -6.70
N LEU A 217 4.87 -4.45 -5.84
CA LEU A 217 4.49 -5.40 -4.78
C LEU A 217 4.16 -6.81 -5.30
N GLN A 218 3.46 -6.94 -6.44
CA GLN A 218 2.95 -8.26 -6.87
C GLN A 218 3.98 -9.15 -7.61
N LEU A 219 5.25 -8.73 -7.73
CA LEU A 219 6.37 -9.58 -8.16
C LEU A 219 7.18 -10.17 -6.99
N LEU A 220 6.84 -9.82 -5.75
CA LEU A 220 7.47 -10.42 -4.58
C LEU A 220 6.97 -11.86 -4.45
N SER A 221 7.74 -12.81 -4.99
CA SER A 221 7.40 -14.22 -5.06
C SER A 221 7.53 -14.92 -3.70
N GLY A 222 6.46 -15.51 -3.22
CA GLY A 222 6.41 -16.54 -2.21
C GLY A 222 6.82 -17.85 -2.87
N SER A 223 8.02 -18.33 -2.55
CA SER A 223 8.59 -19.53 -3.16
C SER A 223 7.64 -20.73 -3.15
N GLY A 224 7.25 -21.17 -4.35
CA GLY A 224 6.56 -22.43 -4.60
C GLY A 224 6.05 -22.53 -6.03
N HIS A 225 6.69 -23.36 -6.86
CA HIS A 225 6.14 -23.79 -8.15
C HIS A 225 4.85 -24.58 -7.90
N LEU A 226 3.81 -24.31 -8.70
CA LEU A 226 2.41 -24.77 -8.59
C LEU A 226 1.59 -24.02 -7.54
N ARG A 227 1.13 -22.79 -7.84
CA ARG A 227 0.18 -22.08 -6.98
C ARG A 227 -0.97 -21.45 -7.79
N SER A 228 -2.19 -21.84 -7.41
CA SER A 228 -3.45 -21.20 -7.79
C SER A 228 -3.40 -19.68 -7.57
N LEU A 229 -4.15 -18.92 -8.38
CA LEU A 229 -4.33 -17.46 -8.30
C LEU A 229 -4.73 -16.97 -6.88
N GLU A 230 -5.25 -17.86 -6.05
CA GLU A 230 -5.80 -17.58 -4.71
C GLU A 230 -4.74 -17.37 -3.63
N ASN A 231 -3.60 -18.06 -3.75
CA ASN A 231 -2.47 -17.85 -2.83
C ASN A 231 -1.92 -16.43 -2.95
N ARG A 232 -2.09 -15.80 -4.12
CA ARG A 232 -1.57 -14.45 -4.40
C ARG A 232 -2.27 -13.36 -3.58
N GLN A 233 -3.57 -13.50 -3.29
CA GLN A 233 -4.30 -12.49 -2.53
C GLN A 233 -3.90 -12.47 -1.04
N ASN A 234 -3.79 -13.67 -0.45
CA ASN A 234 -3.30 -13.85 0.91
C ASN A 234 -1.85 -13.38 1.04
N GLU A 235 -1.04 -13.73 0.05
CA GLU A 235 0.36 -13.32 -0.06
C GLU A 235 0.52 -11.80 -0.16
N VAL A 236 -0.26 -11.11 -1.00
CA VAL A 236 -0.24 -9.64 -1.10
C VAL A 236 -0.52 -8.97 0.26
N SER A 237 -1.36 -9.60 1.08
CA SER A 237 -1.78 -9.05 2.37
C SER A 237 -0.77 -9.31 3.47
N GLU A 238 -0.23 -10.52 3.50
CA GLU A 238 0.91 -10.83 4.34
C GLU A 238 2.11 -9.92 4.00
N ILE A 239 2.38 -9.71 2.71
CA ILE A 239 3.42 -8.79 2.22
C ILE A 239 3.14 -7.37 2.73
N SER A 240 1.91 -6.86 2.61
CA SER A 240 1.53 -5.52 3.09
C SER A 240 1.81 -5.36 4.59
N ARG A 241 1.45 -6.37 5.40
CA ARG A 241 1.73 -6.40 6.84
C ARG A 241 3.22 -6.42 7.13
N MET A 242 3.97 -7.25 6.41
CA MET A 242 5.42 -7.37 6.54
C MET A 242 6.12 -6.05 6.17
N LEU A 243 5.67 -5.38 5.12
CA LEU A 243 6.18 -4.07 4.71
C LEU A 243 5.83 -2.98 5.72
N LYS A 244 4.63 -2.99 6.31
CA LYS A 244 4.27 -2.06 7.38
C LYS A 244 5.14 -2.27 8.62
N ASN A 245 5.41 -3.52 8.97
CA ASN A 245 6.34 -3.84 10.04
C ASN A 245 7.76 -3.38 9.71
N LEU A 246 8.22 -3.56 8.47
CA LEU A 246 9.51 -3.05 8.01
C LEU A 246 9.59 -1.52 8.11
N ALA A 247 8.53 -0.79 7.74
CA ALA A 247 8.49 0.66 7.85
C ALA A 247 8.69 1.12 9.30
N ARG A 248 7.98 0.47 10.25
CA ARG A 248 8.11 0.72 11.69
C ARG A 248 9.49 0.37 12.22
N GLU A 249 10.02 -0.76 11.79
CA GLU A 249 11.30 -1.29 12.22
C GLU A 249 12.47 -0.38 11.77
N LEU A 250 12.45 0.05 10.51
CA LEU A 250 13.46 0.96 9.96
C LEU A 250 13.22 2.43 10.36
N ASN A 251 12.05 2.73 10.94
CA ASN A 251 11.56 4.07 11.25
C ASN A 251 11.65 5.05 10.07
N ILE A 252 11.22 4.60 8.88
CA ILE A 252 11.19 5.40 7.64
C ILE A 252 9.86 5.26 6.92
N PRO A 253 9.44 6.26 6.14
CA PRO A 253 8.38 6.10 5.15
C PRO A 253 8.76 5.09 4.06
N ILE A 254 7.83 4.19 3.72
CA ILE A 254 7.95 3.24 2.61
C ILE A 254 6.84 3.50 1.59
N LEU A 255 7.19 3.76 0.33
CA LEU A 255 6.28 3.86 -0.80
C LEU A 255 6.33 2.58 -1.64
N CYS A 256 5.23 1.85 -1.69
CA CYS A 256 5.12 0.62 -2.47
C CYS A 256 4.20 0.81 -3.67
N LEU A 257 4.66 0.39 -4.84
CA LEU A 257 3.89 0.51 -6.07
C LEU A 257 3.06 -0.75 -6.30
N SER A 258 1.78 -0.54 -6.63
CA SER A 258 0.84 -1.63 -6.91
C SER A 258 0.15 -1.42 -8.25
N GLN A 259 -0.06 -2.49 -9.01
CA GLN A 259 -0.90 -2.44 -10.20
C GLN A 259 -2.38 -2.60 -9.84
N LEU A 260 -3.26 -1.83 -10.51
CA LEU A 260 -4.71 -1.97 -10.37
C LEU A 260 -5.30 -3.06 -11.28
N SER A 261 -6.39 -3.67 -10.82
CA SER A 261 -7.22 -4.58 -11.63
C SER A 261 -7.71 -3.90 -12.92
N ARG A 262 -7.89 -4.69 -14.00
CA ARG A 262 -8.44 -4.19 -15.28
C ARG A 262 -9.90 -3.73 -15.17
N ARG A 263 -10.64 -4.19 -14.15
CA ARG A 263 -12.05 -3.85 -13.90
C ARG A 263 -12.34 -2.35 -13.80
N VAL A 264 -11.34 -1.54 -13.43
CA VAL A 264 -11.47 -0.08 -13.42
C VAL A 264 -11.83 0.48 -14.81
N GLU A 265 -11.39 -0.18 -15.88
CA GLU A 265 -11.63 0.23 -17.28
C GLU A 265 -13.08 -0.01 -17.70
N GLU A 266 -13.80 -0.93 -17.06
CA GLU A 266 -15.20 -1.24 -17.38
C GLU A 266 -16.18 -0.20 -16.82
N ARG A 267 -15.76 0.60 -15.83
CA ARG A 267 -16.62 1.62 -15.20
C ARG A 267 -16.59 2.94 -15.97
N GLN A 268 -17.74 3.60 -16.00
CA GLN A 268 -17.84 4.97 -16.53
C GLN A 268 -16.88 5.91 -15.78
N GLY A 269 -16.09 6.67 -16.55
CA GLY A 269 -15.12 7.63 -16.04
C GLY A 269 -13.81 7.02 -15.50
N HIS A 270 -13.66 5.70 -15.50
CA HIS A 270 -12.41 4.97 -15.19
C HIS A 270 -11.71 5.36 -13.88
N ARG A 271 -12.43 5.98 -12.94
CA ARG A 271 -11.84 6.51 -11.70
C ARG A 271 -11.55 5.36 -10.73
N PRO A 272 -10.30 5.13 -10.30
CA PRO A 272 -9.97 4.06 -9.38
C PRO A 272 -10.61 4.23 -8.00
N MET A 273 -10.84 3.11 -7.32
CA MET A 273 -11.32 3.06 -5.95
C MET A 273 -10.63 1.94 -5.18
N MET A 274 -10.84 1.92 -3.85
CA MET A 274 -10.21 0.95 -2.96
C MET A 274 -10.47 -0.52 -3.35
N SER A 275 -11.60 -0.81 -4.01
CA SER A 275 -11.91 -2.14 -4.53
C SER A 275 -11.04 -2.58 -5.71
N ASP A 276 -10.30 -1.68 -6.36
CA ASP A 276 -9.48 -2.02 -7.54
C ASP A 276 -8.05 -2.42 -7.17
N LEU A 277 -7.61 -2.03 -5.97
CA LEU A 277 -6.44 -2.62 -5.29
C LEU A 277 -6.72 -4.02 -4.77
N ARG A 278 -8.00 -4.33 -4.63
CA ARG A 278 -8.48 -5.58 -4.12
C ARG A 278 -8.74 -6.50 -5.30
N GLU A 279 -8.15 -7.68 -5.24
CA GLU A 279 -8.71 -8.82 -5.96
C GLU A 279 -9.74 -9.56 -5.08
N SER A 280 -10.14 -9.00 -3.93
CA SER A 280 -11.05 -9.67 -2.99
C SER A 280 -12.49 -9.73 -3.48
N GLY A 281 -13.15 -10.83 -3.17
CA GLY A 281 -14.59 -10.95 -3.36
C GLY A 281 -15.40 -10.26 -2.28
N CYS A 282 -16.67 -10.06 -2.60
CA CYS A 282 -17.66 -9.44 -1.73
C CYS A 282 -18.85 -10.38 -1.56
N LEU A 283 -19.62 -10.16 -0.51
CA LEU A 283 -20.79 -10.94 -0.14
C LEU A 283 -22.06 -10.14 -0.45
N SER A 284 -23.20 -10.79 -0.62
CA SER A 284 -24.46 -10.10 -0.90
C SER A 284 -25.03 -9.38 0.33
N ALA A 285 -25.94 -8.42 0.09
CA ALA A 285 -26.63 -7.65 1.12
C ALA A 285 -27.31 -8.48 2.22
N ASP A 286 -27.91 -9.61 1.84
CA ASP A 286 -28.69 -10.53 2.68
C ASP A 286 -27.83 -11.52 3.48
N THR A 287 -26.51 -11.47 3.31
CA THR A 287 -25.59 -12.33 4.08
C THR A 287 -25.70 -12.03 5.57
N GLN A 288 -25.99 -13.06 6.35
CA GLN A 288 -26.17 -13.05 7.79
C GLN A 288 -24.86 -13.26 8.54
N ILE A 289 -24.69 -12.47 9.58
CA ILE A 289 -23.58 -12.49 10.52
C ILE A 289 -24.16 -12.56 11.93
N ILE A 290 -23.62 -13.45 12.74
CA ILE A 290 -24.06 -13.62 14.14
C ILE A 290 -23.07 -12.89 15.04
N ASP A 291 -23.61 -12.02 15.91
CA ASP A 291 -22.84 -11.46 17.01
C ASP A 291 -22.55 -12.56 18.05
N ALA A 292 -21.28 -12.91 18.20
CA ALA A 292 -20.81 -14.01 19.04
C ALA A 292 -20.98 -13.75 20.55
N ASP A 293 -21.28 -12.51 20.97
CA ASP A 293 -21.59 -12.20 22.37
C ASP A 293 -23.08 -12.31 22.68
N THR A 294 -23.92 -11.81 21.77
CA THR A 294 -25.36 -11.70 22.00
C THR A 294 -26.18 -12.81 21.33
N GLY A 295 -25.59 -13.54 20.39
CA GLY A 295 -26.27 -14.50 19.52
C GLY A 295 -27.20 -13.85 18.49
N LYS A 296 -27.24 -12.51 18.42
CA LYS A 296 -28.16 -11.79 17.55
C LYS A 296 -27.67 -11.82 16.09
N PRO A 297 -28.53 -12.21 15.13
CA PRO A 297 -28.19 -12.14 13.72
C PRO A 297 -28.34 -10.69 13.19
N TYR A 298 -27.47 -10.34 12.27
CA TYR A 298 -27.52 -9.12 11.48
C TYR A 298 -27.25 -9.44 10.02
N THR A 299 -27.80 -8.67 9.09
CA THR A 299 -27.35 -8.72 7.70
C THR A 299 -26.17 -7.77 7.47
N LEU A 300 -25.33 -8.04 6.46
CA LEU A 300 -24.25 -7.13 6.05
C LEU A 300 -24.80 -5.73 5.75
N LYS A 301 -25.96 -5.65 5.07
CA LYS A 301 -26.61 -4.37 4.79
C LYS A 301 -27.01 -3.62 6.06
N GLU A 302 -27.64 -4.30 7.02
CA GLU A 302 -28.00 -3.69 8.30
C GLU A 302 -26.79 -3.16 9.07
N LEU A 303 -25.64 -3.84 9.00
CA LEU A 303 -24.40 -3.39 9.61
C LEU A 303 -23.80 -2.19 8.87
N ALA A 304 -23.82 -2.20 7.53
CA ALA A 304 -23.32 -1.13 6.69
C ALA A 304 -24.12 0.18 6.85
N ASP A 305 -25.45 0.07 6.92
CA ASP A 305 -26.38 1.20 6.99
C ASP A 305 -26.40 1.90 8.35
N ARG A 306 -25.68 1.38 9.36
CA ARG A 306 -25.58 2.03 10.67
C ARG A 306 -24.85 3.37 10.55
N LYS A 307 -25.50 4.44 11.00
CA LYS A 307 -24.87 5.78 11.16
C LYS A 307 -23.58 5.73 12.00
N ASN A 308 -23.52 4.83 12.98
CA ASN A 308 -22.32 4.58 13.78
C ASN A 308 -22.05 3.07 13.84
N GLN A 309 -21.01 2.62 13.15
CA GLN A 309 -20.62 1.22 13.06
C GLN A 309 -19.85 0.79 14.31
N LYS A 310 -20.57 0.65 15.43
CA LYS A 310 -20.00 0.05 16.64
C LYS A 310 -19.52 -1.38 16.32
N PRO A 311 -18.29 -1.74 16.73
CA PRO A 311 -17.77 -3.08 16.49
C PRO A 311 -18.67 -4.16 17.12
N ILE A 312 -18.82 -5.27 16.41
CA ILE A 312 -19.48 -6.48 16.92
C ILE A 312 -18.46 -7.61 17.01
N ASN A 313 -18.66 -8.54 17.93
CA ASN A 313 -17.82 -9.74 17.98
C ASN A 313 -18.40 -10.79 17.03
N VAL A 314 -17.56 -11.34 16.17
CA VAL A 314 -17.91 -12.42 15.23
C VAL A 314 -16.98 -13.60 15.46
N LEU A 315 -17.36 -14.77 14.94
CA LEU A 315 -16.47 -15.93 14.95
C LEU A 315 -15.54 -15.85 13.74
N GLY A 316 -14.25 -16.09 13.94
CA GLY A 316 -13.24 -16.24 12.90
C GLY A 316 -12.24 -17.32 13.27
N ILE A 317 -11.48 -17.81 12.29
CA ILE A 317 -10.47 -18.86 12.47
C ILE A 317 -9.06 -18.28 12.55
N ASP A 318 -8.21 -18.87 13.39
CA ASP A 318 -6.78 -18.58 13.44
C ASP A 318 -5.95 -19.53 12.56
N SER A 319 -4.62 -19.36 12.57
CA SER A 319 -3.67 -20.19 11.82
C SER A 319 -3.71 -21.67 12.19
N ASP A 320 -4.18 -22.00 13.39
CA ASP A 320 -4.27 -23.37 13.91
C ASP A 320 -5.65 -23.99 13.64
N LEU A 321 -6.47 -23.36 12.77
CA LEU A 321 -7.85 -23.74 12.46
C LEU A 321 -8.78 -23.77 13.69
N LYS A 322 -8.49 -22.99 14.73
CA LYS A 322 -9.36 -22.84 15.89
C LYS A 322 -10.29 -21.64 15.70
N ILE A 323 -11.57 -21.85 16.01
CA ILE A 323 -12.57 -20.79 15.96
C ILE A 323 -12.49 -19.96 17.23
N LYS A 324 -12.30 -18.65 17.08
CA LYS A 324 -12.22 -17.67 18.17
C LYS A 324 -13.08 -16.46 17.88
N LYS A 325 -13.44 -15.74 18.93
CA LYS A 325 -14.09 -14.43 18.80
C LYS A 325 -13.11 -13.41 18.23
N ARG A 326 -13.62 -12.56 17.34
CA ARG A 326 -12.89 -11.49 16.65
C ARG A 326 -13.78 -10.28 16.56
N LYS A 327 -13.18 -9.09 16.54
CA LYS A 327 -13.93 -7.85 16.36
C LYS A 327 -14.10 -7.54 14.89
N MET A 328 -15.34 -7.52 14.43
CA MET A 328 -15.71 -6.89 13.17
C MET A 328 -15.90 -5.40 13.41
N THR A 329 -15.00 -4.59 12.86
CA THR A 329 -14.93 -3.15 13.12
C THR A 329 -15.72 -2.32 12.13
N LYS A 330 -15.87 -2.82 10.89
CA LYS A 330 -16.51 -2.08 9.81
C LYS A 330 -17.19 -3.02 8.83
N VAL A 331 -18.30 -2.57 8.26
CA VAL A 331 -18.97 -3.18 7.11
C VAL A 331 -19.30 -2.07 6.12
N PHE A 332 -18.99 -2.24 4.84
CA PHE A 332 -19.19 -1.19 3.84
C PHE A 332 -19.72 -1.76 2.53
N TYR A 333 -20.48 -0.92 1.83
CA TYR A 333 -20.98 -1.19 0.50
C TYR A 333 -19.83 -1.16 -0.51
N SER A 334 -19.76 -2.18 -1.37
CA SER A 334 -18.68 -2.44 -2.33
C SER A 334 -19.15 -2.40 -3.78
N GLY A 335 -20.32 -1.81 -4.03
CA GLY A 335 -20.88 -1.63 -5.36
C GLY A 335 -21.81 -2.76 -5.80
N LYS A 336 -22.10 -2.81 -7.10
CA LYS A 336 -22.87 -3.88 -7.73
C LYS A 336 -21.93 -4.84 -8.45
N LYS A 337 -22.04 -6.13 -8.16
CA LYS A 337 -21.22 -7.17 -8.80
C LYS A 337 -22.08 -8.34 -9.27
N GLN A 338 -21.57 -9.06 -10.27
CA GLN A 338 -22.09 -10.37 -10.62
C GLN A 338 -21.94 -11.31 -9.41
N VAL A 339 -23.06 -11.84 -8.91
CA VAL A 339 -23.11 -12.73 -7.75
C VAL A 339 -23.38 -14.16 -8.19
N PHE A 340 -22.90 -15.11 -7.39
CA PHE A 340 -23.13 -16.53 -7.49
C PHE A 340 -23.66 -17.05 -6.15
N LYS A 341 -24.60 -17.97 -6.20
CA LYS A 341 -25.11 -18.68 -5.03
C LYS A 341 -24.40 -20.02 -4.89
N LEU A 342 -23.69 -20.20 -3.79
CA LEU A 342 -23.11 -21.48 -3.39
C LEU A 342 -24.06 -22.14 -2.38
N THR A 343 -24.46 -23.37 -2.66
CA THR A 343 -25.26 -24.21 -1.76
C THR A 343 -24.48 -25.47 -1.40
N THR A 344 -24.42 -25.80 -0.13
CA THR A 344 -23.74 -27.00 0.41
C THR A 344 -24.71 -28.17 0.58
N LYS A 345 -24.19 -29.40 0.77
CA LYS A 345 -25.01 -30.59 1.00
C LYS A 345 -25.78 -30.54 2.30
N SER A 346 -25.25 -29.88 3.34
CA SER A 346 -25.99 -29.65 4.59
C SER A 346 -27.14 -28.65 4.46
N GLY A 347 -27.26 -27.95 3.33
CA GLY A 347 -28.29 -26.94 3.08
C GLY A 347 -27.87 -25.51 3.42
N ARG A 348 -26.61 -25.25 3.81
CA ARG A 348 -26.11 -23.88 3.95
C ARG A 348 -25.99 -23.22 2.60
N GLU A 349 -26.34 -21.94 2.53
CA GLU A 349 -26.31 -21.15 1.30
C GLU A 349 -25.64 -19.82 1.54
N ILE A 350 -24.83 -19.38 0.58
CA ILE A 350 -24.21 -18.06 0.62
C ILE A 350 -24.07 -17.51 -0.79
N LYS A 351 -24.24 -16.19 -0.91
CA LYS A 351 -24.13 -15.48 -2.16
C LYS A 351 -22.90 -14.58 -2.14
N ALA A 352 -22.04 -14.74 -3.13
CA ALA A 352 -20.78 -14.02 -3.19
C ALA A 352 -20.39 -13.69 -4.63
N SER A 353 -19.47 -12.74 -4.82
CA SER A 353 -18.86 -12.51 -6.13
C SER A 353 -17.92 -13.66 -6.51
N ALA A 354 -17.64 -13.81 -7.81
CA ALA A 354 -16.82 -14.90 -8.38
C ALA A 354 -15.47 -15.08 -7.67
N ASN A 355 -14.82 -13.97 -7.31
CA ASN A 355 -13.51 -13.92 -6.66
C ASN A 355 -13.57 -13.97 -5.13
N HIS A 356 -14.70 -14.38 -4.52
CA HIS A 356 -14.79 -14.49 -3.06
C HIS A 356 -14.16 -15.78 -2.56
N PRO A 357 -13.16 -15.75 -1.65
CA PRO A 357 -12.52 -16.96 -1.17
C PRO A 357 -13.35 -17.70 -0.12
N PHE A 358 -13.32 -19.03 -0.20
CA PHE A 358 -13.85 -20.00 0.75
C PHE A 358 -12.73 -20.95 1.17
N LEU A 359 -12.61 -21.28 2.45
CA LEU A 359 -11.52 -22.12 2.92
C LEU A 359 -11.76 -23.59 2.52
N LYS A 360 -10.83 -24.21 1.80
CA LYS A 360 -10.70 -25.66 1.57
C LYS A 360 -9.58 -26.25 2.44
N GLN A 361 -9.47 -27.58 2.49
CA GLN A 361 -8.40 -28.28 3.21
C GLN A 361 -6.99 -27.88 2.74
N LYS A 362 -6.86 -27.45 1.48
CA LYS A 362 -5.59 -27.04 0.87
C LYS A 362 -5.34 -25.52 0.92
N GLY A 363 -6.24 -24.74 1.52
CA GLY A 363 -6.19 -23.29 1.56
C GLY A 363 -7.46 -22.62 1.04
N TRP A 364 -7.45 -21.30 1.01
CA TRP A 364 -8.57 -20.49 0.50
C TRP A 364 -8.71 -20.60 -1.01
N THR A 365 -9.94 -20.77 -1.48
CA THR A 365 -10.29 -20.93 -2.90
C THR A 365 -11.46 -20.04 -3.32
N ASN A 366 -11.31 -19.29 -4.40
CA ASN A 366 -12.30 -18.40 -4.98
C ASN A 366 -13.52 -19.19 -5.44
N LEU A 367 -14.69 -18.58 -5.32
CA LEU A 367 -15.95 -19.19 -5.74
C LEU A 367 -15.90 -19.71 -7.18
N GLU A 368 -15.31 -18.95 -8.11
CA GLU A 368 -15.22 -19.33 -9.53
C GLU A 368 -14.34 -20.55 -9.81
N ASP A 369 -13.40 -20.85 -8.92
CA ASP A 369 -12.47 -21.97 -9.01
C ASP A 369 -12.95 -23.19 -8.18
N LEU A 370 -14.06 -23.06 -7.46
CA LEU A 370 -14.68 -24.16 -6.72
C LEU A 370 -15.46 -25.07 -7.66
N ASN A 371 -15.36 -26.37 -7.41
CA ASN A 371 -16.10 -27.39 -8.14
C ASN A 371 -17.18 -28.02 -7.25
N ILE A 372 -18.22 -28.55 -7.87
CA ILE A 372 -19.18 -29.42 -7.17
C ILE A 372 -18.40 -30.58 -6.54
N ASN A 373 -18.79 -30.97 -5.32
CA ASN A 373 -18.12 -31.95 -4.46
C ASN A 373 -16.83 -31.47 -3.77
N ASP A 374 -16.34 -30.25 -4.03
CA ASP A 374 -15.32 -29.66 -3.17
C ASP A 374 -15.84 -29.49 -1.75
N LYS A 375 -14.96 -29.59 -0.76
CA LYS A 375 -15.31 -29.37 0.64
C LYS A 375 -14.80 -28.02 1.13
N ILE A 376 -15.71 -27.23 1.70
CA ILE A 376 -15.44 -25.91 2.28
C ILE A 376 -15.60 -25.93 3.80
N ALA A 377 -14.89 -25.03 4.46
CA ALA A 377 -14.88 -24.93 5.91
C ALA A 377 -16.18 -24.34 6.44
N ILE A 378 -16.75 -25.02 7.42
CA ILE A 378 -17.92 -24.60 8.18
C ILE A 378 -17.60 -24.65 9.68
N PRO A 379 -18.21 -23.77 10.50
CA PRO A 379 -18.12 -23.88 11.94
C PRO A 379 -19.06 -24.99 12.45
N LYS A 380 -18.53 -25.90 13.28
CA LYS A 380 -19.33 -26.88 14.03
C LYS A 380 -18.70 -27.07 15.41
N ASP A 381 -19.48 -26.86 16.47
CA ASP A 381 -19.03 -27.05 17.86
C ASP A 381 -17.73 -26.28 18.21
N LEU A 382 -17.56 -25.07 17.65
CA LEU A 382 -16.35 -24.23 17.76
C LEU A 382 -15.07 -24.84 17.13
N GLU A 383 -15.23 -25.84 16.28
CA GLU A 383 -14.17 -26.41 15.45
C GLU A 383 -14.49 -26.25 13.96
N VAL A 384 -13.44 -26.29 13.15
CA VAL A 384 -13.58 -26.27 11.69
C VAL A 384 -13.96 -27.66 11.21
N ASN A 385 -15.09 -27.75 10.51
CA ASN A 385 -15.52 -28.96 9.81
C ASN A 385 -15.64 -28.68 8.31
N TRP A 386 -15.81 -29.74 7.52
CA TRP A 386 -15.76 -29.68 6.06
C TRP A 386 -17.08 -30.13 5.47
N ASP A 387 -17.74 -29.23 4.76
CA ASP A 387 -19.01 -29.50 4.10
C ASP A 387 -18.88 -29.42 2.58
N GLU A 388 -19.60 -30.29 1.90
CA GLU A 388 -19.46 -30.51 0.48
C GLU A 388 -20.36 -29.59 -0.33
N ILE A 389 -19.83 -28.99 -1.39
CA ILE A 389 -20.58 -28.13 -2.30
C ILE A 389 -21.55 -28.97 -3.12
N LYS A 390 -22.84 -28.62 -3.06
CA LYS A 390 -23.92 -29.24 -3.82
C LYS A 390 -24.15 -28.54 -5.15
N SER A 391 -24.16 -27.21 -5.18
CA SER A 391 -24.33 -26.42 -6.40
C SER A 391 -23.68 -25.04 -6.30
N ILE A 392 -23.32 -24.49 -7.45
CA ILE A 392 -22.88 -23.11 -7.64
C ILE A 392 -23.67 -22.54 -8.81
N GLU A 393 -24.50 -21.54 -8.56
CA GLU A 393 -25.43 -20.97 -9.54
C GLU A 393 -25.09 -19.50 -9.78
N LYS A 394 -24.90 -19.13 -11.05
CA LYS A 394 -24.72 -17.72 -11.42
C LYS A 394 -26.05 -16.98 -11.25
N LEU A 395 -26.07 -15.94 -10.43
CA LEU A 395 -27.24 -15.09 -10.20
C LEU A 395 -27.18 -13.83 -11.07
N GLN A 396 -27.96 -12.81 -10.72
CA GLN A 396 -27.91 -11.49 -11.33
C GLN A 396 -26.84 -10.60 -10.67
N ILE A 397 -26.70 -9.39 -11.19
CA ILE A 397 -25.88 -8.35 -10.57
C ILE A 397 -26.63 -7.81 -9.36
N GLU A 398 -26.02 -7.88 -8.18
CA GLU A 398 -26.62 -7.46 -6.91
C GLU A 398 -25.68 -6.50 -6.16
N ASP A 399 -26.25 -5.76 -5.19
CA ASP A 399 -25.49 -4.96 -4.24
C ASP A 399 -24.65 -5.87 -3.35
N VAL A 400 -23.34 -5.64 -3.35
CA VAL A 400 -22.38 -6.43 -2.56
C VAL A 400 -21.72 -5.57 -1.49
N TYR A 401 -21.37 -6.25 -0.40
CA TYR A 401 -20.85 -5.69 0.83
C TYR A 401 -19.64 -6.47 1.26
N ASP A 402 -18.93 -5.86 2.19
CA ASP A 402 -17.64 -6.32 2.61
C ASP A 402 -17.36 -5.80 4.02
N ALA A 403 -16.46 -6.46 4.74
CA ALA A 403 -16.24 -6.18 6.15
C ALA A 403 -14.75 -5.92 6.46
N THR A 404 -14.49 -5.53 7.71
CA THR A 404 -13.17 -5.48 8.31
C THR A 404 -13.22 -6.24 9.62
N VAL A 405 -12.41 -7.30 9.73
CA VAL A 405 -12.28 -8.12 10.94
C VAL A 405 -10.84 -8.07 11.43
N GLU A 406 -10.66 -7.76 12.71
CA GLU A 406 -9.36 -7.67 13.36
C GLU A 406 -8.66 -9.03 13.44
N GLU A 407 -7.32 -8.99 13.45
CA GLU A 407 -6.38 -10.12 13.60
C GLU A 407 -6.33 -11.13 12.45
N VAL A 408 -7.48 -11.68 12.03
CA VAL A 408 -7.51 -12.91 11.22
C VAL A 408 -8.14 -12.77 9.83
N HIS A 409 -8.64 -11.59 9.44
CA HIS A 409 -9.16 -11.30 8.10
C HIS A 409 -10.12 -12.37 7.54
N ASN A 410 -10.90 -13.01 8.39
CA ASN A 410 -11.93 -13.97 8.02
C ASN A 410 -13.01 -13.98 9.11
N PHE A 411 -14.19 -14.48 8.77
CA PHE A 411 -15.30 -14.60 9.71
C PHE A 411 -16.31 -15.66 9.25
N VAL A 412 -17.25 -15.99 10.11
CA VAL A 412 -18.39 -16.84 9.80
C VAL A 412 -19.54 -16.00 9.26
N ALA A 413 -20.06 -16.37 8.09
CA ALA A 413 -21.23 -15.79 7.47
C ALA A 413 -22.13 -16.89 6.90
N ASN A 414 -23.45 -16.84 7.15
CA ASN A 414 -24.39 -17.90 6.81
C ASN A 414 -23.91 -19.31 7.22
N ASP A 415 -23.28 -19.42 8.40
CA ASP A 415 -22.64 -20.64 8.90
C ASP A 415 -21.58 -21.25 7.96
N ILE A 416 -20.91 -20.41 7.18
CA ILE A 416 -19.77 -20.76 6.33
C ILE A 416 -18.59 -19.86 6.69
N ILE A 417 -17.38 -20.42 6.73
CA ILE A 417 -16.17 -19.64 6.99
C ILE A 417 -15.72 -18.96 5.69
N VAL A 418 -15.74 -17.64 5.71
CA VAL A 418 -15.48 -16.77 4.58
C VAL A 418 -14.30 -15.85 4.85
N HIS A 419 -13.54 -15.54 3.80
CA HIS A 419 -12.45 -14.59 3.91
C HIS A 419 -13.00 -13.16 3.90
N ASN A 420 -12.39 -12.28 4.68
CA ASN A 420 -12.71 -10.86 4.69
C ASN A 420 -12.00 -10.15 3.54
N SER A 421 -12.49 -9.01 3.07
CA SER A 421 -11.64 -8.22 2.19
C SER A 421 -10.44 -7.65 2.92
N LEU A 422 -9.35 -7.66 2.18
CA LEU A 422 -8.06 -7.15 2.54
C LEU A 422 -8.12 -5.63 2.57
N GLU A 423 -8.41 -5.09 3.75
CA GLU A 423 -8.07 -3.72 4.07
C GLU A 423 -6.55 -3.68 4.33
N GLN A 424 -5.83 -3.18 3.33
CA GLN A 424 -4.36 -3.08 3.34
C GLN A 424 -3.87 -2.41 4.63
N ASP A 425 -2.79 -2.96 5.22
CA ASP A 425 -2.11 -2.41 6.40
C ASP A 425 -1.48 -1.03 6.19
N SER A 426 -1.54 -0.52 4.95
CA SER A 426 -1.10 0.81 4.56
C SER A 426 -1.81 1.92 5.33
N ASP A 427 -1.07 2.98 5.59
CA ASP A 427 -1.57 4.20 6.24
C ASP A 427 -2.12 5.19 5.21
N LEU A 428 -1.53 5.17 4.01
CA LEU A 428 -1.87 6.03 2.89
C LEU A 428 -2.06 5.20 1.61
N VAL A 429 -3.07 5.55 0.82
CA VAL A 429 -3.31 4.95 -0.49
C VAL A 429 -3.56 6.05 -1.51
N PHE A 430 -2.77 6.01 -2.58
CA PHE A 430 -2.84 6.92 -3.72
C PHE A 430 -3.28 6.17 -4.97
N PHE A 431 -4.19 6.75 -5.73
CA PHE A 431 -4.49 6.33 -7.10
C PHE A 431 -4.06 7.37 -8.10
N LEU A 432 -3.38 6.93 -9.16
CA LEU A 432 -3.02 7.80 -10.27
C LEU A 432 -3.91 7.52 -11.47
N LEU A 433 -4.57 8.57 -11.97
CA LEU A 433 -5.41 8.54 -13.16
C LEU A 433 -4.95 9.61 -14.14
N ARG A 434 -4.73 9.22 -15.40
CA ARG A 434 -4.55 10.14 -16.52
C ARG A 434 -5.68 9.90 -17.52
N ARG A 435 -6.55 10.88 -17.68
CA ARG A 435 -7.72 10.78 -18.58
C ARG A 435 -7.32 10.69 -20.05
N GLU A 436 -6.27 11.43 -20.41
CA GLU A 436 -5.64 11.39 -21.73
C GLU A 436 -5.22 9.99 -22.22
N TYR A 437 -5.05 9.03 -21.29
CA TYR A 437 -4.77 7.65 -21.65
C TYR A 437 -5.95 6.96 -22.34
N TYR A 438 -7.19 7.32 -21.97
CA TYR A 438 -8.42 6.75 -22.50
C TYR A 438 -8.98 7.59 -23.66
N ASP A 439 -8.91 8.91 -23.52
CA ASP A 439 -9.29 9.86 -24.55
C ASP A 439 -8.20 10.93 -24.67
N PRO A 440 -7.39 10.96 -25.74
CA PRO A 440 -6.32 11.94 -25.92
C PRO A 440 -6.75 13.42 -25.81
N TYR A 441 -8.04 13.72 -25.94
CA TYR A 441 -8.59 15.07 -25.83
C TYR A 441 -9.15 15.40 -24.43
N ASP A 442 -9.36 14.41 -23.55
CA ASP A 442 -9.81 14.65 -22.17
C ASP A 442 -8.62 15.03 -21.27
N LYS A 443 -8.48 16.35 -21.05
CA LYS A 443 -7.48 16.96 -20.16
C LYS A 443 -6.05 16.52 -20.47
N PRO A 444 -5.54 16.79 -21.68
CA PRO A 444 -4.19 16.42 -22.09
C PRO A 444 -3.14 17.01 -21.15
N GLY A 445 -2.13 16.21 -20.80
CA GLY A 445 -1.07 16.57 -19.87
C GLY A 445 -1.52 16.72 -18.41
N GLN A 446 -2.77 16.40 -18.06
CA GLN A 446 -3.25 16.45 -16.68
C GLN A 446 -3.35 15.04 -16.08
N ALA A 447 -2.92 14.92 -14.83
CA ALA A 447 -3.10 13.72 -14.01
C ALA A 447 -3.85 14.05 -12.73
N GLU A 448 -4.75 13.16 -12.32
CA GLU A 448 -5.42 13.19 -11.02
C GLU A 448 -4.73 12.20 -10.08
N LEU A 449 -4.19 12.69 -8.96
CA LEU A 449 -3.69 11.88 -7.86
C LEU A 449 -4.72 11.88 -6.73
N ILE A 450 -5.33 10.72 -6.49
CA ILE A 450 -6.43 10.53 -5.55
C ILE A 450 -5.88 9.95 -4.25
N VAL A 451 -5.96 10.70 -3.15
CA VAL A 451 -5.70 10.22 -1.79
C VAL A 451 -6.94 9.49 -1.29
N ALA A 452 -6.99 8.18 -1.51
CA ALA A 452 -8.16 7.35 -1.21
C ALA A 452 -8.22 6.86 0.24
N LYS A 453 -7.08 6.77 0.92
CA LYS A 453 -6.97 6.41 2.33
C LYS A 453 -5.90 7.28 2.98
N ASN A 454 -6.21 7.81 4.15
CA ASN A 454 -5.27 8.51 5.03
C ASN A 454 -5.65 8.24 6.49
N ARG A 455 -4.85 7.45 7.22
CA ARG A 455 -5.11 7.14 8.63
C ARG A 455 -4.96 8.34 9.57
N HIS A 456 -4.30 9.41 9.13
CA HIS A 456 -3.90 10.53 9.97
C HIS A 456 -4.53 11.87 9.53
N GLY A 457 -5.40 11.88 8.52
CA GLY A 457 -5.90 13.13 7.96
C GLY A 457 -6.91 13.00 6.84
N ALA A 458 -7.05 14.08 6.07
CA ALA A 458 -8.03 14.19 5.01
C ALA A 458 -7.73 13.27 3.82
N VAL A 459 -8.80 12.91 3.11
CA VAL A 459 -8.78 12.29 1.77
C VAL A 459 -9.19 13.33 0.74
N GLY A 460 -8.82 13.14 -0.52
CA GLY A 460 -9.12 14.10 -1.58
C GLY A 460 -8.44 13.75 -2.90
N SER A 461 -8.58 14.62 -3.89
CA SER A 461 -7.86 14.51 -5.16
C SER A 461 -7.03 15.77 -5.37
N VAL A 462 -5.86 15.63 -5.98
CA VAL A 462 -5.03 16.75 -6.45
C VAL A 462 -4.73 16.58 -7.93
N ASN A 463 -4.59 17.70 -8.63
CA ASN A 463 -4.18 17.70 -10.02
C ASN A 463 -2.66 17.87 -10.11
N LEU A 464 -2.06 17.17 -11.06
CA LEU A 464 -0.65 17.29 -11.42
C LEU A 464 -0.56 17.52 -12.93
N SER A 465 0.50 18.21 -13.37
CA SER A 465 0.86 18.28 -14.79
C SER A 465 1.81 17.14 -15.13
N PHE A 466 1.65 16.51 -16.29
CA PHE A 466 2.48 15.41 -16.77
C PHE A 466 3.12 15.73 -18.12
N ARG A 467 4.45 15.72 -18.17
CA ARG A 467 5.25 15.91 -19.39
C ARG A 467 5.73 14.56 -19.89
N LYS A 468 5.12 14.06 -20.99
CA LYS A 468 5.33 12.67 -21.46
C LYS A 468 6.75 12.44 -21.98
N GLU A 469 7.36 13.46 -22.56
CA GLU A 469 8.63 13.42 -23.30
C GLU A 469 9.82 13.14 -22.35
N ILE A 470 9.67 13.57 -21.10
CA ILE A 470 10.65 13.39 -20.02
C ILE A 470 10.09 12.54 -18.87
N ALA A 471 8.86 12.02 -19.01
CA ALA A 471 8.14 11.26 -18.00
C ALA A 471 8.15 11.91 -16.61
N ARG A 472 7.80 13.20 -16.53
CA ARG A 472 7.87 14.01 -15.31
C ARG A 472 6.51 14.55 -14.89
N PHE A 473 6.20 14.43 -13.61
CA PHE A 473 5.06 15.08 -12.95
C PHE A 473 5.50 16.38 -12.28
N GLU A 474 4.67 17.41 -12.39
CA GLU A 474 4.91 18.76 -11.84
C GLU A 474 3.66 19.27 -11.11
N ASN A 475 3.83 20.31 -10.29
CA ASN A 475 2.71 21.00 -9.65
C ASN A 475 1.77 21.57 -10.71
N TYR A 476 0.47 21.30 -10.57
CA TYR A 476 -0.52 21.82 -11.50
C TYR A 476 -0.63 23.33 -11.37
N THR A 477 -0.41 24.04 -12.47
CA THR A 477 -0.71 25.46 -12.58
C THR A 477 -1.85 25.58 -13.58
N PRO A 478 -3.06 26.01 -13.16
CA PRO A 478 -4.13 26.24 -14.11
C PRO A 478 -3.65 27.29 -15.12
N LEU A 479 -3.74 26.98 -16.41
CA LEU A 479 -3.60 28.00 -17.43
C LEU A 479 -4.71 29.03 -17.15
N HIS A 480 -4.34 30.25 -16.77
CA HIS A 480 -5.29 31.36 -16.72
C HIS A 480 -5.79 31.59 -18.15
N THR A 481 -6.91 30.99 -18.51
CA THR A 481 -7.66 31.35 -19.72
C THR A 481 -8.42 32.64 -19.42
N THR A 482 -7.70 33.76 -19.37
CA THR A 482 -8.30 35.09 -19.20
C THR A 482 -8.82 35.71 -20.50
N GLU A 483 -8.89 34.98 -21.63
CA GLU A 483 -9.26 35.59 -22.93
C GLU A 483 -10.21 34.74 -23.81
N MET A 484 -11.01 33.83 -23.23
CA MET A 484 -12.01 33.06 -24.04
C MET A 484 -13.45 33.13 -23.52
N GLU A 485 -13.77 33.99 -22.55
CA GLU A 485 -15.17 34.26 -22.16
C GLU A 485 -15.78 35.48 -22.87
N ASP A 486 -14.99 36.36 -23.50
CA ASP A 486 -15.49 37.59 -24.15
C ASP A 486 -15.83 37.48 -25.65
N GLN A 487 -15.71 36.30 -26.27
CA GLN A 487 -16.03 36.11 -27.71
C GLN A 487 -17.24 35.19 -27.97
N ALA A 488 -17.92 34.71 -26.93
CA ALA A 488 -19.12 33.87 -27.09
C ALA A 488 -20.41 34.67 -27.38
N ASP A 489 -20.42 35.99 -27.15
CA ASP A 489 -21.61 36.84 -27.24
C ASP A 489 -21.74 37.65 -28.56
N THR A 490 -20.92 37.41 -29.59
CA THR A 490 -20.95 38.20 -30.84
C THR A 490 -21.37 37.47 -32.12
N PHE A 491 -21.81 36.21 -32.06
CA PHE A 491 -22.33 35.49 -33.22
C PHE A 491 -23.76 34.98 -33.01
N ALA A 492 -24.71 35.90 -32.86
CA ALA A 492 -26.14 35.57 -32.87
C ALA A 492 -26.99 36.68 -33.51
N GLU A 493 -26.66 37.09 -34.74
CA GLU A 493 -27.64 37.76 -35.61
C GLU A 493 -27.48 37.23 -37.05
N TYR A 494 -28.30 36.24 -37.41
CA TYR A 494 -28.63 35.98 -38.80
C TYR A 494 -29.79 36.90 -39.19
N PRO A 495 -29.69 37.70 -40.26
CA PRO A 495 -30.82 38.46 -40.75
C PRO A 495 -31.82 37.50 -41.40
N THR A 496 -33.01 37.42 -40.84
CA THR A 496 -34.20 37.01 -41.59
C THR A 496 -34.51 38.14 -42.57
N ASP A 497 -34.48 37.88 -43.88
CA ASP A 497 -35.51 38.35 -44.82
C ASP A 497 -35.36 37.79 -46.24
N ASN A 498 -36.53 37.40 -46.75
CA ASN A 498 -36.98 37.07 -48.12
C ASN A 498 -36.60 35.74 -48.77
#